data_AF-A0A535NP31-F1
#
_entry.id   AF-A0A535NP31-F1
#
_cell.length_a   1.000
_cell.length_b   1.000
_cell.length_c   1.000
_cell.angle_alpha   90.00
_cell.angle_beta   90.00
_cell.angle_gamma   90.00
#
_symmetry.space_group_name_H-M   'P 1'
#
loop_
_entity.id
_entity.type
_entity.pdbx_description
1 polymer ?
#
loop_
_entity_poly.entity_id
_entity_poly.type
_entity_poly.pdbx_seq_one_letter_code
_entity_poly.pdbx_strand_id
1 'polypeptide(L)'
;MEARGILERLVRIPSQTGSEQAAAEALAGWCREAGLDVSMQEVEPGRPNVLATWRAGRGPHLLLTGHIDTVPVGEGWTRDPHGSEIAGGRLYGRGACDMKGGLAAMLGAIVALRERGELPAGDVTLAAAVG
;
A
#
# COMPACT_ATOMS: atom_id res chain seq x y z
N MET A 1 -1.44 9.29 -9.86
CA MET A 1 -0.65 8.15 -9.34
C MET A 1 -1.47 6.88 -9.53
N GLU A 2 -1.09 5.96 -10.44
CA GLU A 2 -1.92 4.79 -10.78
C GLU A 2 -1.61 3.55 -9.91
N ALA A 3 -2.63 2.70 -9.68
CA ALA A 3 -2.52 1.48 -8.87
C ALA A 3 -1.38 0.55 -9.32
N ARG A 4 -1.21 0.33 -10.63
CA ARG A 4 -0.12 -0.49 -11.16
C ARG A 4 1.25 0.07 -10.77
N GLY A 5 1.45 1.37 -10.93
CA GLY A 5 2.72 2.02 -10.60
C GLY A 5 3.03 1.96 -9.09
N ILE A 6 2.00 2.05 -8.25
CA ILE A 6 2.14 1.85 -6.80
C ILE A 6 2.58 0.42 -6.51
N LEU A 7 1.95 -0.58 -7.13
CA LEU A 7 2.28 -2.00 -6.93
C LEU A 7 3.72 -2.31 -7.34
N GLU A 8 4.14 -1.87 -8.53
CA GLU A 8 5.51 -2.08 -9.01
C GLU A 8 6.55 -1.54 -8.02
N ARG A 9 6.34 -0.31 -7.54
CA ARG A 9 7.24 0.34 -6.57
C ARG A 9 7.22 -0.37 -5.22
N LEU A 10 6.06 -0.81 -4.73
CA LEU A 10 5.93 -1.45 -3.43
C LEU A 10 6.53 -2.87 -3.41
N VAL A 11 6.44 -3.62 -4.52
CA VAL A 11 7.07 -4.94 -4.68
C VAL A 11 8.60 -4.85 -4.66
N ARG A 12 9.15 -3.77 -5.24
CA ARG A 12 10.60 -3.50 -5.24
C ARG A 12 11.19 -3.18 -3.87
N ILE A 13 10.36 -2.95 -2.86
CA ILE A 13 10.79 -2.73 -1.48
C ILE A 13 10.57 -4.04 -0.72
N PRO A 14 11.63 -4.78 -0.37
CA PRO A 14 11.50 -5.93 0.53
C PRO A 14 10.88 -5.49 1.85
N SER A 15 9.89 -6.24 2.32
CA SER A 15 9.19 -5.97 3.57
C SER A 15 8.83 -7.29 4.23
N GLN A 16 9.82 -8.15 4.47
CA GLN A 16 9.56 -9.36 5.25
C GLN A 16 9.07 -8.95 6.66
N THR A 17 8.22 -9.75 7.30
CA THR A 17 7.86 -9.57 8.72
C THR A 17 9.09 -9.22 9.56
N GLY A 18 9.04 -8.09 10.28
CA GLY A 18 10.14 -7.53 11.06
C GLY A 18 11.08 -6.58 10.30
N SER A 19 10.84 -6.30 9.01
CA SER A 19 11.62 -5.38 8.17
C SER A 19 10.71 -4.50 7.29
N GLU A 20 9.58 -4.06 7.84
CA GLU A 20 8.52 -3.36 7.12
C GLU A 20 8.78 -1.86 6.95
N GLN A 21 9.70 -1.27 7.72
CA GLN A 21 9.91 0.19 7.84
C GLN A 21 9.97 0.91 6.49
N ALA A 22 10.83 0.45 5.58
CA ALA A 22 11.03 1.12 4.29
C ALA A 22 9.77 1.10 3.43
N ALA A 23 8.99 0.01 3.47
CA ALA A 23 7.74 -0.08 2.74
C ALA A 23 6.67 0.83 3.36
N ALA A 24 6.60 0.88 4.69
CA ALA A 24 5.68 1.74 5.42
C ALA A 24 5.96 3.24 5.16
N GLU A 25 7.24 3.65 5.20
CA GLU A 25 7.67 5.01 4.90
C GLU A 25 7.36 5.40 3.46
N ALA A 26 7.61 4.51 2.50
CA ALA A 26 7.28 4.75 1.09
C ALA A 26 5.78 4.93 0.87
N LEU A 27 4.96 4.02 1.42
CA LEU A 27 3.50 4.11 1.31
C LEU A 27 2.97 5.38 1.99
N ALA A 28 3.48 5.72 3.18
CA ALA A 28 3.13 6.95 3.88
C ALA A 28 3.48 8.19 3.06
N GLY A 29 4.65 8.22 2.41
CA GLY A 29 5.06 9.28 1.49
C GLY A 29 4.07 9.45 0.34
N TRP A 30 3.70 8.36 -0.33
CA TRP A 30 2.75 8.39 -1.45
C TRP A 30 1.34 8.84 -1.02
N CYS A 31 0.89 8.41 0.17
CA CYS A 31 -0.36 8.86 0.74
C CYS A 31 -0.33 10.38 1.03
N ARG A 32 0.78 10.93 1.52
CA ARG A 32 0.95 12.40 1.71
C ARG A 32 0.95 13.13 0.38
N GLU A 33 1.65 12.62 -0.63
CA GLU A 33 1.63 13.17 -1.99
C GLU A 33 0.22 13.19 -2.59
N ALA A 34 -0.61 12.20 -2.25
CA ALA A 34 -2.03 12.14 -2.64
C ALA A 34 -2.94 13.10 -1.84
N GLY A 35 -2.40 13.86 -0.88
CA GLY A 35 -3.14 14.82 -0.06
C GLY A 35 -3.97 14.16 1.05
N LEU A 36 -3.55 13.00 1.54
CA LEU A 36 -4.14 12.34 2.71
C LEU A 36 -3.51 12.85 4.01
N ASP A 37 -4.28 12.82 5.09
CA ASP A 37 -3.83 13.03 6.46
C ASP A 37 -3.18 11.73 6.97
N VAL A 38 -1.85 11.71 7.12
CA VAL A 38 -1.08 10.48 7.37
C VAL A 38 -0.45 10.50 8.75
N SER A 39 -0.76 9.48 9.55
CA SER A 39 -0.04 9.14 10.77
C SER A 39 0.62 7.76 10.63
N MET A 40 1.74 7.59 11.34
CA MET A 40 2.45 6.31 11.45
C MET A 40 2.45 5.92 12.93
N GLN A 41 1.99 4.70 13.22
CA GLN A 41 1.90 4.18 14.58
C GLN A 41 2.92 3.07 14.74
N GLU A 42 4.00 3.35 15.47
CA GLU A 42 5.01 2.34 15.80
C GLU A 42 4.42 1.27 16.73
N VAL A 43 4.46 0.00 16.29
CA VAL A 43 4.02 -1.16 17.09
C VAL A 43 5.22 -1.75 17.85
N GLU A 44 6.34 -1.88 17.15
CA GLU A 44 7.65 -2.30 17.63
C GLU A 44 8.72 -1.47 16.88
N PRO A 45 9.98 -1.39 17.37
CA PRO A 45 11.03 -0.61 16.71
C PRO A 45 11.16 -0.94 15.22
N GLY A 46 10.93 0.05 14.36
CA GLY A 46 11.01 -0.14 12.89
C GLY A 46 9.81 -0.88 12.28
N ARG A 47 8.71 -1.06 13.02
CA ARG A 47 7.49 -1.70 12.53
C ARG A 47 6.27 -0.79 12.68
N PRO A 48 6.17 0.31 11.90
CA PRO A 48 5.05 1.23 11.97
C PRO A 48 3.87 0.81 11.08
N ASN A 49 2.67 0.80 11.65
CA ASN A 49 1.43 0.85 10.87
C ASN A 49 1.34 2.20 10.16
N VAL A 50 0.75 2.23 8.96
CA VAL A 50 0.41 3.47 8.24
C VAL A 50 -1.09 3.68 8.30
N LEU A 51 -1.53 4.86 8.76
CA LEU A 51 -2.92 5.29 8.76
C LEU A 51 -3.02 6.55 7.90
N ALA A 52 -3.68 6.46 6.74
CA ALA A 52 -3.81 7.57 5.80
C ALA A 52 -5.28 7.88 5.54
N THR A 53 -5.74 9.05 5.98
CA THR A 53 -7.15 9.43 5.95
C THR A 53 -7.44 10.51 4.92
N TRP A 54 -8.37 10.22 4.02
CA TRP A 54 -9.03 11.22 3.21
C TRP A 54 -10.17 11.84 4.02
N ARG A 55 -9.97 13.10 4.45
CA ARG A 55 -11.02 13.93 5.02
C ARG A 55 -11.97 14.41 3.93
N ALA A 56 -13.20 13.91 3.91
CA ALA A 56 -14.13 14.16 2.81
C ALA A 56 -15.51 14.66 3.25
N GLY A 57 -16.01 14.20 4.41
CA GLY A 57 -17.37 14.50 4.81
C GLY A 57 -17.73 13.98 6.20
N ARG A 58 -19.01 14.10 6.54
CA ARG A 58 -19.56 13.73 7.87
C ARG A 58 -20.42 12.46 7.85
N GLY A 59 -20.48 11.76 6.72
CA GLY A 59 -21.13 10.45 6.61
C GLY A 59 -20.32 9.33 7.26
N PRO A 60 -20.73 8.06 7.07
CA PRO A 60 -20.03 6.90 7.62
C PRO A 60 -18.55 6.86 7.20
N HIS A 61 -17.68 6.55 8.15
CA HIS A 61 -16.24 6.38 7.91
C HIS A 61 -15.95 4.96 7.40
N LEU A 62 -15.32 4.86 6.23
CA LEU A 62 -14.86 3.59 5.67
C LEU A 62 -13.37 3.35 5.99
N LEU A 63 -13.05 2.19 6.56
CA LEU A 63 -11.69 1.70 6.72
C LEU A 63 -11.37 0.67 5.63
N LEU A 64 -10.38 0.97 4.80
CA LEU A 64 -9.77 0.04 3.86
C LEU A 64 -8.46 -0.45 4.49
N THR A 65 -8.32 -1.75 4.72
CA THR A 65 -7.18 -2.28 5.49
C THR A 65 -6.49 -3.46 4.81
N GLY A 66 -5.18 -3.57 5.01
CA GLY A 66 -4.33 -4.66 4.57
C GLY A 66 -3.02 -4.72 5.33
N HIS A 67 -2.24 -5.79 5.14
CA HIS A 67 -0.89 -5.90 5.68
C HIS A 67 0.16 -5.48 4.65
N ILE A 68 1.30 -4.97 5.12
CA ILE A 68 2.40 -4.50 4.27
C ILE A 68 3.59 -5.46 4.26
N ASP A 69 3.66 -6.35 5.24
CA ASP A 69 4.69 -7.35 5.34
C ASP A 69 4.52 -8.42 4.24
N THR A 70 5.48 -9.32 4.19
CA THR A 70 5.51 -10.44 3.28
C THR A 70 6.18 -11.60 3.96
N VAL A 71 5.78 -12.81 3.58
CA VAL A 71 6.55 -14.00 3.91
C VAL A 71 7.91 -13.99 3.21
N PRO A 72 8.93 -14.70 3.73
CA PRO A 72 10.22 -14.82 3.07
C PRO A 72 10.12 -15.23 1.59
N VAL A 73 11.10 -14.81 0.81
CA VAL A 73 11.29 -15.31 -0.56
C VAL A 73 11.69 -16.79 -0.46
N GLY A 74 10.86 -17.67 -1.04
CA GLY A 74 11.16 -19.09 -1.12
C GLY A 74 12.05 -19.42 -2.32
N GLU A 75 12.31 -20.70 -2.52
CA GLU A 75 13.05 -21.20 -3.69
C GLU A 75 12.18 -21.32 -4.95
N GLY A 76 12.80 -21.57 -6.11
CA GLY A 76 12.08 -21.87 -7.36
C GLY A 76 11.58 -20.66 -8.15
N TRP A 77 11.98 -19.44 -7.77
CA TRP A 77 11.68 -18.25 -8.56
C TRP A 77 12.38 -18.32 -9.92
N THR A 78 11.62 -18.08 -10.98
CA THR A 78 12.13 -17.95 -12.36
C THR A 78 12.35 -16.50 -12.76
N ARG A 79 12.10 -15.56 -11.85
CA ARG A 79 12.16 -14.10 -12.00
C ARG A 79 12.66 -13.50 -10.69
N ASP A 80 13.15 -12.28 -10.73
CA ASP A 80 13.48 -11.56 -9.51
C ASP A 80 12.20 -11.33 -8.66
N PRO A 81 12.12 -11.87 -7.42
CA PRO A 81 10.98 -11.67 -6.53
C PRO A 81 10.73 -10.20 -6.17
N HIS A 82 11.73 -9.33 -6.27
CA HIS A 82 11.60 -7.89 -6.04
C HIS A 82 11.71 -7.08 -7.34
N GLY A 83 11.82 -7.73 -8.50
CA GLY A 83 12.00 -7.05 -9.79
C GLY A 83 10.73 -6.44 -10.37
N SER A 84 9.55 -6.84 -9.85
CA SER A 84 8.23 -6.40 -10.32
C SER A 84 8.01 -6.59 -11.84
N GLU A 85 8.49 -7.71 -12.40
CA GLU A 85 8.42 -7.98 -13.84
C GLU A 85 6.96 -8.17 -14.28
N ILE A 86 6.61 -7.66 -15.47
CA ILE A 86 5.29 -7.86 -16.07
C ILE A 86 5.41 -8.77 -17.29
N ALA A 87 4.68 -9.88 -17.28
CA ALA A 87 4.61 -10.80 -18.41
C ALA A 87 3.20 -11.39 -18.54
N GLY A 88 2.67 -11.48 -19.76
CA GLY A 88 1.36 -12.09 -20.03
C GLY A 88 0.20 -11.46 -19.25
N GLY A 89 0.23 -10.14 -19.02
CA GLY A 89 -0.81 -9.42 -18.27
C GLY A 89 -0.76 -9.63 -16.75
N ARG A 90 0.34 -10.18 -16.21
CA ARG A 90 0.54 -10.40 -14.77
C ARG A 90 1.81 -9.70 -14.30
N LEU A 91 1.77 -9.13 -13.09
CA LEU A 91 2.94 -8.66 -12.37
C LEU A 91 3.45 -9.77 -11.45
N TYR A 92 4.74 -10.08 -11.56
CA TYR A 92 5.41 -11.10 -10.76
C TYR A 92 6.29 -10.43 -9.70
N GLY A 93 6.09 -10.82 -8.44
CA GLY A 93 6.93 -10.38 -7.33
C GLY A 93 6.37 -10.78 -5.98
N ARG A 94 7.24 -10.90 -4.98
CA ARG A 94 6.87 -11.19 -3.60
C ARG A 94 6.02 -10.05 -3.06
N GLY A 95 4.86 -10.42 -2.52
CA GLY A 95 3.86 -9.50 -2.00
C GLY A 95 2.88 -8.99 -3.06
N ALA A 96 3.11 -9.23 -4.36
CA ALA A 96 2.25 -8.70 -5.42
C ALA A 96 0.79 -9.14 -5.25
N CYS A 97 0.57 -10.44 -4.99
CA CYS A 97 -0.75 -11.00 -4.69
C CYS A 97 -1.14 -10.82 -3.22
N ASP A 98 -0.22 -11.03 -2.28
CA ASP A 98 -0.47 -11.08 -0.84
C ASP A 98 0.46 -10.13 -0.06
N MET A 99 0.03 -8.91 0.27
CA MET A 99 -1.18 -8.25 -0.28
C MET A 99 -0.92 -6.83 -0.77
N LYS A 100 0.29 -6.53 -1.24
CA LYS A 100 0.69 -5.22 -1.79
C LYS A 100 -0.20 -4.79 -2.97
N GLY A 101 -0.72 -5.75 -3.76
CA GLY A 101 -1.71 -5.48 -4.81
C GLY A 101 -3.00 -4.84 -4.27
N GLY A 102 -3.48 -5.32 -3.13
CA GLY A 102 -4.64 -4.75 -2.45
C GLY A 102 -4.39 -3.32 -1.96
N LEU A 103 -3.25 -3.08 -1.29
CA LEU A 103 -2.85 -1.74 -0.85
C LEU A 103 -2.73 -0.77 -2.02
N ALA A 104 -2.12 -1.21 -3.12
CA ALA A 104 -1.97 -0.42 -4.34
C ALA A 104 -3.32 -0.09 -4.99
N ALA A 105 -4.27 -1.03 -5.00
CA ALA A 105 -5.64 -0.80 -5.48
C ALA A 105 -6.39 0.21 -4.61
N MET A 106 -6.27 0.12 -3.28
CA MET A 106 -6.92 1.06 -2.34
C MET A 106 -6.42 2.49 -2.56
N LEU A 107 -5.10 2.70 -2.56
CA LEU A 107 -4.53 4.03 -2.79
C LEU A 107 -4.83 4.54 -4.20
N GLY A 108 -4.72 3.68 -5.21
CA GLY A 108 -5.05 4.03 -6.60
C GLY A 108 -6.52 4.46 -6.76
N ALA A 109 -7.45 3.80 -6.09
CA ALA A 109 -8.86 4.17 -6.09
C ALA A 109 -9.10 5.54 -5.44
N ILE A 110 -8.49 5.79 -4.28
CA ILE A 110 -8.55 7.10 -3.59
C ILE A 110 -8.03 8.21 -4.52
N VAL A 111 -6.85 8.02 -5.11
CA VAL A 111 -6.24 9.00 -6.03
C VAL A 111 -7.16 9.25 -7.23
N ALA A 112 -7.67 8.20 -7.87
CA ALA A 112 -8.52 8.34 -9.04
C ALA A 112 -9.83 9.08 -8.73
N LEU A 113 -10.47 8.82 -7.58
CA LEU A 113 -11.67 9.53 -7.13
C LEU A 113 -11.38 11.02 -6.88
N ARG A 114 -10.26 11.32 -6.22
CA ARG A 114 -9.81 12.70 -5.97
C ARG A 114 -9.53 13.46 -7.26
N GLU A 115 -8.85 12.85 -8.22
CA GLU A 115 -8.55 13.45 -9.53
C GLU A 115 -9.84 13.76 -10.32
N ARG A 116 -10.92 13.00 -10.12
CA ARG A 116 -12.24 13.27 -10.71
C ARG A 116 -13.09 14.27 -9.91
N GLY A 117 -12.65 14.67 -8.73
CA GLY A 117 -13.44 15.52 -7.82
C GLY A 117 -14.64 14.80 -7.18
N GLU A 118 -14.66 13.47 -7.20
CA GLU A 118 -15.71 12.65 -6.60
C GLU A 118 -15.42 12.42 -5.12
N LEU A 119 -16.15 13.12 -4.23
CA LEU A 119 -15.97 12.98 -2.79
C LEU A 119 -16.84 11.84 -2.22
N PRO A 120 -16.28 10.98 -1.34
CA PRO A 120 -17.10 10.05 -0.57
C PRO A 120 -17.95 10.78 0.48
N ALA A 121 -19.04 10.15 0.93
CA ALA A 121 -19.98 10.76 1.87
C ALA A 121 -19.38 11.00 3.27
N GLY A 122 -18.41 10.18 3.67
CA GLY A 122 -17.66 10.30 4.91
C GLY A 122 -16.17 10.07 4.66
N ASP A 123 -15.39 10.15 5.73
CA ASP A 123 -13.94 9.92 5.66
C ASP A 123 -13.62 8.50 5.16
N VAL A 124 -12.47 8.38 4.50
CA VAL A 124 -11.92 7.08 4.07
C VAL A 124 -10.51 6.96 4.59
N THR A 125 -10.23 5.93 5.38
CA THR A 125 -8.86 5.64 5.85
C THR A 125 -8.33 4.41 5.14
N LEU A 126 -7.13 4.51 4.59
CA LEU A 126 -6.29 3.38 4.24
C LEU A 126 -5.41 3.06 5.45
N ALA A 127 -5.52 1.84 5.98
CA ALA A 127 -4.65 1.31 7.01
C ALA A 127 -3.76 0.19 6.44
N ALA A 128 -2.44 0.38 6.49
CA ALA A 128 -1.49 -0.68 6.21
C ALA A 128 -0.86 -1.11 7.53
N ALA A 129 -1.22 -2.31 8.00
CA ALA A 129 -0.72 -2.87 9.22
C ALA A 129 0.61 -3.62 8.99
N VAL A 130 1.45 -3.67 10.01
CA VAL A 130 2.54 -4.64 10.10
C VAL A 130 2.01 -5.99 10.61
N GLY A 131 2.65 -7.09 10.21
CA GLY A 131 2.29 -8.47 10.57
C GLY A 131 3.52 -9.27 10.92
#